data_AF-A0A1R3KMF0-F1
#
_entry.id   AF-A0A1R3KMF0-F1
#
_cell.length_a   1.000
_cell.length_b   1.000
_cell.length_c   1.000
_cell.angle_alpha   90.00
_cell.angle_beta   90.00
_cell.angle_gamma   90.00
#
_symmetry.space_group_name_H-M   'P 1'
#
loop_
_entity.id
_entity.type
_entity.pdbx_description
1 polymer ?
#
loop_
_entity_poly.entity_id
_entity_poly.type
_entity_poly.pdbx_seq_one_letter_code
_entity_poly.pdbx_strand_id
1 'polypeptide(L)'
;MENLNGRKLVEAGRGVDLNRNWSVDWGKKEKDYDPYEENPGTAAFSEPETQIMRKLALSFDPHVWVNVHSGMEALFMPYDHRNTTPVGLPSHQMRLLLEELNKVHCHKRCIIGSGGGSVGYLAHGTATDYMYDVVRVPMAFTFEIYGDSSASTKDCFKMFNPVDHTTFKRVLNDWSAAFFTIFKLVPHQLDVHSKAALANLDKWVSIDEYFDGYLMGRRNRYGKTMEVLEVGMQEIRTYFRLFLLSSVLLLFMFCSRVAKSGRQIVSAIPL
;
A
#
# COMPACT_ATOMS: atom_id res chain seq x y z
N MET A 1 -11.33 14.86 2.99
CA MET A 1 -11.73 15.85 1.95
C MET A 1 -11.03 15.46 0.67
N GLU A 2 -11.80 15.14 -0.37
CA GLU A 2 -11.28 14.83 -1.70
C GLU A 2 -10.75 16.12 -2.37
N ASN A 3 -9.64 16.03 -3.11
CA ASN A 3 -9.09 17.17 -3.84
C ASN A 3 -9.98 17.50 -5.05
N LEU A 4 -10.88 18.45 -4.90
CA LEU A 4 -11.84 18.89 -5.93
C LEU A 4 -11.16 19.33 -7.25
N ASN A 5 -9.94 19.85 -7.19
CA ASN A 5 -9.18 20.23 -8.39
C ASN A 5 -8.57 19.02 -9.09
N GLY A 6 -8.11 18.02 -8.33
CA GLY A 6 -7.64 16.75 -8.88
C GLY A 6 -8.76 16.00 -9.58
N ARG A 7 -9.94 15.92 -8.94
CA ARG A 7 -11.13 15.29 -9.52
C ARG A 7 -11.56 15.94 -10.83
N LYS A 8 -11.57 17.27 -10.93
CA LYS A 8 -11.90 17.97 -12.19
C LYS A 8 -10.90 17.68 -13.32
N LEU A 9 -9.62 17.52 -13.03
CA LEU A 9 -8.60 17.18 -14.04
C LEU A 9 -8.72 15.72 -14.51
N VAL A 10 -9.06 14.81 -13.59
CA VAL A 10 -9.34 13.39 -13.89
C VAL A 10 -10.66 13.23 -14.65
N GLU A 11 -11.73 13.93 -14.25
CA GLU A 11 -13.05 13.87 -14.90
C GLU A 11 -13.12 14.65 -16.22
N ALA A 12 -12.28 15.68 -16.40
CA ALA A 12 -12.03 16.29 -17.72
C ALA A 12 -11.04 15.44 -18.57
N GLY A 13 -10.62 14.30 -18.03
CA GLY A 13 -9.42 13.57 -18.41
C GLY A 13 -9.54 12.77 -19.69
N ARG A 14 -8.37 12.38 -20.19
CA ARG A 14 -8.12 11.60 -21.40
C ARG A 14 -8.58 10.14 -21.29
N GLY A 15 -9.43 9.81 -20.29
CA GLY A 15 -10.05 8.51 -20.08
C GLY A 15 -9.05 7.37 -19.95
N VAL A 16 -7.91 7.56 -19.26
CA VAL A 16 -6.84 6.54 -19.14
C VAL A 16 -7.07 5.68 -17.89
N ASP A 17 -7.03 4.35 -18.05
CA ASP A 17 -6.99 3.40 -16.93
C ASP A 17 -5.55 3.35 -16.38
N LEU A 18 -5.38 3.84 -15.15
CA LEU A 18 -4.10 3.84 -14.45
C LEU A 18 -3.55 2.44 -14.20
N ASN A 19 -4.40 1.41 -14.14
CA ASN A 19 -3.99 0.01 -14.05
C ASN A 19 -3.86 -0.68 -15.42
N ARG A 20 -3.79 0.10 -16.52
CA ARG A 20 -3.29 -0.33 -17.84
C ARG A 20 -2.07 0.49 -18.30
N ASN A 21 -1.65 1.47 -17.51
CA ASN A 21 -0.63 2.45 -17.88
C ASN A 21 0.81 2.06 -17.46
N TRP A 22 1.08 0.78 -17.17
CA TRP A 22 2.40 0.28 -16.74
C TRP A 22 3.10 -0.46 -17.88
N SER A 23 4.43 -0.59 -17.84
CA SER A 23 5.22 -1.02 -19.00
C SER A 23 5.18 -2.52 -19.34
N VAL A 24 4.58 -3.38 -18.51
CA VAL A 24 4.54 -4.83 -18.78
C VAL A 24 3.43 -5.14 -19.79
N ASP A 25 3.81 -5.62 -20.98
CA ASP A 25 2.91 -5.92 -22.11
C ASP A 25 2.03 -4.70 -22.51
N TRP A 26 2.51 -3.48 -22.24
CA TRP A 26 1.74 -2.24 -22.42
C TRP A 26 1.19 -2.08 -23.84
N GLY A 27 -0.07 -1.64 -23.94
CA GLY A 27 -0.71 -1.31 -25.21
C GLY A 27 -1.22 -2.52 -26.00
N LYS A 28 -0.96 -3.74 -25.52
CA LYS A 28 -1.58 -4.95 -26.05
C LYS A 28 -3.07 -4.96 -25.74
N LYS A 29 -3.85 -5.44 -26.70
CA LYS A 29 -5.31 -5.46 -26.67
C LYS A 29 -5.78 -6.88 -26.87
N GLU A 30 -6.56 -7.39 -25.93
CA GLU A 30 -7.24 -8.67 -26.09
C GLU A 30 -8.45 -8.52 -27.01
N LYS A 31 -9.07 -9.65 -27.37
CA LYS A 31 -10.21 -9.67 -28.31
C LYS A 31 -11.42 -8.90 -27.77
N ASP A 32 -11.57 -8.87 -26.46
CA ASP A 32 -12.62 -8.22 -25.68
C ASP A 32 -12.24 -6.80 -25.21
N TYR A 33 -11.12 -6.24 -25.71
CA TYR A 33 -10.66 -4.91 -25.35
C TYR A 33 -11.73 -3.82 -25.56
N ASP A 34 -12.02 -3.08 -24.50
CA ASP A 34 -12.86 -1.89 -24.54
C ASP A 34 -12.02 -0.62 -24.26
N PRO A 35 -11.87 0.31 -25.22
CA PRO A 35 -11.14 1.56 -25.00
C PRO A 35 -11.81 2.50 -23.97
N TYR A 36 -13.06 2.30 -23.59
CA TYR A 36 -13.69 3.09 -22.53
C TYR A 36 -13.35 2.57 -21.12
N GLU A 37 -12.96 1.30 -21.01
CA GLU A 37 -12.62 0.66 -19.73
C GLU A 37 -11.11 0.45 -19.58
N GLU A 38 -10.39 0.19 -20.68
CA GLU A 38 -9.01 -0.30 -20.67
C GLU A 38 -8.03 0.58 -21.43
N ASN A 39 -8.36 1.86 -21.68
CA ASN A 39 -7.44 2.76 -22.36
C ASN A 39 -6.09 2.88 -21.62
N PRO A 40 -4.98 2.41 -22.20
CA PRO A 40 -3.70 2.34 -21.51
C PRO A 40 -2.91 3.66 -21.55
N GLY A 41 -3.48 4.71 -22.14
CA GLY A 41 -2.81 5.99 -22.35
C GLY A 41 -2.01 6.06 -23.64
N THR A 42 -1.20 7.11 -23.78
CA THR A 42 -0.42 7.38 -25.01
C THR A 42 0.93 6.69 -25.04
N ALA A 43 1.45 6.32 -23.88
CA ALA A 43 2.68 5.55 -23.66
C ALA A 43 2.59 4.89 -22.28
N ALA A 44 3.40 3.86 -22.03
CA ALA A 44 3.59 3.37 -20.67
C ALA A 44 4.09 4.51 -19.79
N PHE A 45 3.50 4.65 -18.61
CA PHE A 45 3.72 5.75 -17.67
C PHE A 45 3.41 7.13 -18.26
N SER A 46 2.42 7.25 -19.16
CA SER A 46 1.97 8.57 -19.64
C SER A 46 1.34 9.42 -18.55
N GLU A 47 0.76 8.80 -17.51
CA GLU A 47 0.08 9.50 -16.45
C GLU A 47 1.03 9.86 -15.29
N PRO A 48 0.93 11.07 -14.72
CA PRO A 48 1.82 11.49 -13.63
C PRO A 48 1.67 10.60 -12.38
N GLU A 49 0.50 10.05 -12.13
CA GLU A 49 0.21 9.14 -11.01
C GLU A 49 1.07 7.88 -11.08
N THR A 50 1.12 7.22 -12.25
CA THR A 50 1.92 6.01 -12.44
C THR A 50 3.42 6.32 -12.45
N GLN A 51 3.83 7.47 -12.97
CA GLN A 51 5.23 7.92 -12.89
C GLN A 51 5.71 8.11 -11.45
N ILE A 52 4.88 8.73 -10.59
CA ILE A 52 5.20 8.94 -9.17
C ILE A 52 5.33 7.59 -8.45
N MET A 53 4.36 6.70 -8.63
CA MET A 53 4.39 5.38 -7.99
C MET A 53 5.56 4.53 -8.46
N ARG A 54 5.89 4.57 -9.77
CA ARG A 54 7.09 3.94 -10.31
C ARG A 54 8.36 4.46 -9.63
N LYS A 55 8.52 5.78 -9.54
CA LYS A 55 9.70 6.39 -8.92
C LYS A 55 9.82 5.99 -7.45
N LEU A 56 8.71 6.00 -6.72
CA LEU A 56 8.69 5.59 -5.32
C LEU A 56 9.10 4.12 -5.17
N ALA A 57 8.49 3.21 -5.93
CA ALA A 57 8.79 1.78 -5.86
C ALA A 57 10.26 1.47 -6.16
N LEU A 58 10.84 2.09 -7.20
CA LEU A 58 12.25 1.92 -7.54
C LEU A 58 13.20 2.51 -6.48
N SER A 59 12.78 3.55 -5.76
CA SER A 59 13.60 4.18 -4.71
C SER A 59 13.49 3.50 -3.34
N PHE A 60 12.32 2.94 -3.04
CA PHE A 60 12.01 2.36 -1.73
C PHE A 60 12.38 0.88 -1.66
N ASP A 61 12.42 0.18 -2.81
CA ASP A 61 12.69 -1.26 -2.92
C ASP A 61 11.77 -2.09 -1.99
N PRO A 62 10.45 -2.10 -2.27
CA PRO A 62 9.49 -2.71 -1.35
C PRO A 62 9.60 -4.24 -1.31
N HIS A 63 9.51 -4.80 -0.11
CA HIS A 63 9.34 -6.23 0.10
C HIS A 63 7.92 -6.72 -0.20
N VAL A 64 6.93 -5.83 -0.08
CA VAL A 64 5.51 -6.12 -0.27
C VAL A 64 4.85 -5.00 -1.07
N TRP A 65 4.06 -5.38 -2.05
CA TRP A 65 3.17 -4.51 -2.82
C TRP A 65 1.74 -5.04 -2.74
N VAL A 66 0.79 -4.16 -2.43
CA VAL A 66 -0.64 -4.47 -2.43
C VAL A 66 -1.39 -3.38 -3.19
N ASN A 67 -1.97 -3.74 -4.33
CA ASN A 67 -2.84 -2.90 -5.14
C ASN A 67 -4.30 -3.16 -4.74
N VAL A 68 -4.96 -2.22 -4.06
CA VAL A 68 -6.31 -2.42 -3.51
C VAL A 68 -7.37 -1.90 -4.47
N HIS A 69 -8.32 -2.76 -4.82
CA HIS A 69 -9.43 -2.56 -5.74
C HIS A 69 -10.75 -3.03 -5.11
N SER A 70 -11.86 -2.70 -5.75
CA SER A 70 -13.17 -3.25 -5.42
C SER A 70 -13.96 -3.54 -6.70
N GLY A 71 -15.05 -4.29 -6.55
CA GLY A 71 -15.89 -4.82 -7.63
C GLY A 71 -16.14 -6.31 -7.48
N MET A 72 -15.29 -7.00 -6.73
CA MET A 72 -15.42 -8.41 -6.36
C MET A 72 -14.71 -8.71 -5.03
N GLU A 73 -14.78 -9.96 -4.57
CA GLU A 73 -13.98 -10.46 -3.44
C GLU A 73 -12.91 -11.44 -3.97
N ALA A 74 -11.66 -10.99 -4.04
CA ALA A 74 -10.55 -11.80 -4.52
C ALA A 74 -9.17 -11.33 -4.05
N LEU A 75 -8.22 -12.25 -4.07
CA LEU A 75 -6.84 -12.07 -3.69
C LEU A 75 -5.96 -12.59 -4.83
N PHE A 76 -5.52 -11.69 -5.69
CA PHE A 76 -4.69 -12.04 -6.83
C PHE A 76 -3.21 -11.90 -6.50
N MET A 77 -2.46 -12.81 -7.10
CA MET A 77 -1.03 -12.73 -7.30
C MET A 77 -0.79 -12.66 -8.81
N PRO A 78 0.43 -12.30 -9.27
CA PRO A 78 0.75 -12.35 -10.69
C PRO A 78 0.41 -13.70 -11.34
N TYR A 79 0.19 -13.77 -12.64
CA TYR A 79 0.14 -12.63 -13.56
C TYR A 79 -1.28 -12.16 -13.83
N ASP A 80 -1.43 -10.88 -14.12
CA ASP A 80 -2.67 -10.30 -14.66
C ASP A 80 -2.72 -10.46 -16.18
N HIS A 81 -1.59 -10.28 -16.88
CA HIS A 81 -1.49 -10.41 -18.34
C HIS A 81 -1.38 -11.86 -18.86
N ARG A 82 -1.37 -12.85 -17.95
CA ARG A 82 -1.30 -14.28 -18.29
C ARG A 82 -2.29 -15.07 -17.44
N ASN A 83 -2.78 -16.17 -17.99
CA ASN A 83 -3.66 -17.11 -17.28
C ASN A 83 -2.92 -18.06 -16.33
N THR A 84 -1.70 -17.74 -15.93
CA THR A 84 -0.83 -18.58 -15.10
C THR A 84 -0.27 -17.76 -13.95
N THR A 85 -0.01 -18.43 -12.84
CA THR A 85 0.80 -17.84 -11.76
C THR A 85 2.28 -18.08 -12.01
N PRO A 86 3.19 -17.28 -11.44
CA PRO A 86 4.61 -17.62 -11.37
C PRO A 86 4.84 -19.03 -10.84
N VAL A 87 6.01 -19.59 -11.13
CA VAL A 87 6.40 -20.93 -10.70
C VAL A 87 7.44 -20.87 -9.59
N GLY A 88 7.60 -21.99 -8.88
CA GLY A 88 8.65 -22.14 -7.87
C GLY A 88 8.27 -21.62 -6.49
N LEU A 89 9.27 -21.62 -5.60
CA LEU A 89 9.09 -21.32 -4.18
C LEU A 89 8.47 -19.94 -3.89
N PRO A 90 8.88 -18.83 -4.55
CA PRO A 90 8.27 -17.52 -4.29
C PRO A 90 6.76 -17.50 -4.56
N SER A 91 6.32 -18.18 -5.62
CA SER A 91 4.89 -18.33 -5.95
C SER A 91 4.13 -19.10 -4.87
N HIS A 92 4.71 -20.19 -4.38
CA HIS A 92 4.12 -20.99 -3.31
C HIS A 92 3.98 -20.17 -2.02
N GLN A 93 4.97 -19.35 -1.67
CA GLN A 93 4.93 -18.48 -0.48
C GLN A 93 3.85 -17.40 -0.60
N MET A 94 3.75 -16.74 -1.75
CA MET A 94 2.67 -15.81 -2.06
C MET A 94 1.31 -16.47 -1.86
N ARG A 95 1.10 -17.66 -2.45
CA ARG A 95 -0.15 -18.42 -2.32
C ARG A 95 -0.49 -18.74 -0.87
N LEU A 96 0.47 -19.25 -0.09
CA LEU A 96 0.25 -19.56 1.34
C LEU A 96 -0.16 -18.32 2.15
N LEU A 97 0.45 -17.17 1.88
CA LEU A 97 0.04 -15.92 2.53
C LEU A 97 -1.41 -15.57 2.17
N LEU A 98 -1.76 -15.63 0.88
CA LEU A 98 -3.12 -15.33 0.43
C LEU A 98 -4.16 -16.31 1.01
N GLU A 99 -3.82 -17.59 1.15
CA GLU A 99 -4.70 -18.58 1.77
C GLU A 99 -4.98 -18.28 3.24
N GLU A 100 -3.96 -17.87 4.00
CA GLU A 100 -4.14 -17.46 5.39
C GLU A 100 -4.94 -16.15 5.50
N LEU A 101 -4.66 -15.16 4.64
CA LEU A 101 -5.45 -13.93 4.59
C LEU A 101 -6.91 -14.19 4.24
N ASN A 102 -7.17 -15.05 3.25
CA ASN A 102 -8.53 -15.42 2.86
C ASN A 102 -9.27 -16.09 4.02
N LYS A 103 -8.60 -17.00 4.73
CA LYS A 103 -9.18 -17.69 5.88
C LYS A 103 -9.52 -16.73 7.03
N VAL A 104 -8.61 -15.81 7.35
CA VAL A 104 -8.74 -14.95 8.54
C VAL A 104 -9.60 -13.71 8.28
N HIS A 105 -9.44 -13.07 7.13
CA HIS A 105 -10.01 -11.73 6.85
C HIS A 105 -11.08 -11.72 5.75
N CYS A 106 -11.05 -12.68 4.82
CA CYS A 106 -12.10 -12.80 3.79
C CYS A 106 -13.06 -13.97 4.06
N HIS A 107 -12.90 -14.66 5.19
CA HIS A 107 -13.69 -15.82 5.61
C HIS A 107 -13.91 -16.88 4.51
N LYS A 108 -12.86 -17.17 3.74
CA LYS A 108 -12.86 -18.14 2.62
C LYS A 108 -13.77 -17.75 1.44
N ARG A 109 -14.21 -16.49 1.34
CA ARG A 109 -15.02 -16.01 0.22
C ARG A 109 -14.17 -15.59 -0.98
N CYS A 110 -12.94 -15.12 -0.74
CA CYS A 110 -12.10 -14.59 -1.79
C CYS A 110 -11.59 -15.70 -2.71
N ILE A 111 -11.58 -15.43 -4.01
CA ILE A 111 -10.88 -16.25 -5.01
C ILE A 111 -9.37 -15.99 -4.89
N ILE A 112 -8.54 -17.03 -5.00
CA ILE A 112 -7.07 -16.90 -4.96
C ILE A 112 -6.46 -17.43 -6.26
N GLY A 113 -5.62 -16.64 -6.92
CA GLY A 113 -4.90 -17.10 -8.11
C GLY A 113 -4.28 -15.97 -8.92
N SER A 114 -4.02 -16.25 -10.20
CA SER A 114 -3.56 -15.24 -11.15
C SER A 114 -4.71 -14.31 -11.50
N GLY A 115 -4.50 -12.99 -11.56
CA GLY A 115 -5.55 -12.06 -11.97
C GLY A 115 -6.14 -12.43 -13.33
N GLY A 116 -5.27 -12.73 -14.30
CA GLY A 116 -5.69 -13.11 -15.65
C GLY A 116 -6.37 -14.48 -15.74
N GLY A 117 -5.97 -15.42 -14.90
CA GLY A 117 -6.53 -16.78 -14.88
C GLY A 117 -7.79 -16.93 -14.04
N SER A 118 -7.95 -16.14 -12.98
CA SER A 118 -9.04 -16.26 -12.00
C SER A 118 -10.26 -15.42 -12.33
N VAL A 119 -10.11 -14.28 -13.01
CA VAL A 119 -11.23 -13.40 -13.40
C VAL A 119 -11.76 -13.72 -14.79
N GLY A 120 -10.94 -14.34 -15.65
CA GLY A 120 -11.35 -14.81 -16.97
C GLY A 120 -11.10 -13.85 -18.13
N TYR A 121 -10.41 -12.72 -17.90
CA TYR A 121 -9.85 -11.85 -18.93
C TYR A 121 -8.41 -11.47 -18.58
N LEU A 122 -7.59 -11.18 -19.59
CA LEU A 122 -6.18 -10.82 -19.37
C LEU A 122 -6.03 -9.30 -19.35
N ALA A 123 -5.42 -8.76 -18.30
CA ALA A 123 -5.18 -7.34 -18.16
C ALA A 123 -3.70 -7.03 -18.44
N HIS A 124 -3.44 -6.15 -19.40
CA HIS A 124 -2.09 -5.75 -19.81
C HIS A 124 -1.69 -4.41 -19.19
N GLY A 125 -0.40 -4.21 -18.94
CA GLY A 125 0.08 -2.95 -18.38
C GLY A 125 -0.38 -2.68 -16.95
N THR A 126 -0.50 -3.72 -16.11
CA THR A 126 -0.96 -3.59 -14.73
C THR A 126 0.17 -3.23 -13.75
N ALA A 127 -0.22 -2.61 -12.63
CA ALA A 127 0.73 -2.25 -11.57
C ALA A 127 1.37 -3.49 -10.94
N THR A 128 0.57 -4.51 -10.63
CA THR A 128 1.03 -5.70 -9.92
C THR A 128 2.04 -6.51 -10.75
N ASP A 129 1.80 -6.66 -12.05
CA ASP A 129 2.75 -7.32 -12.94
C ASP A 129 4.05 -6.51 -13.08
N TYR A 130 3.99 -5.18 -13.17
CA TYR A 130 5.19 -4.34 -13.17
C TYR A 130 5.99 -4.45 -11.87
N MET A 131 5.32 -4.44 -10.72
CA MET A 131 5.98 -4.58 -9.42
C MET A 131 6.68 -5.93 -9.29
N TYR A 132 6.06 -6.99 -9.81
CA TYR A 132 6.64 -8.32 -9.79
C TYR A 132 7.80 -8.50 -10.79
N ASP A 133 7.59 -8.20 -12.08
CA ASP A 133 8.56 -8.51 -13.13
C ASP A 133 9.71 -7.50 -13.22
N VAL A 134 9.42 -6.21 -13.01
CA VAL A 134 10.40 -5.14 -13.22
C VAL A 134 11.03 -4.70 -11.91
N VAL A 135 10.21 -4.37 -10.91
CA VAL A 135 10.72 -3.92 -9.60
C VAL A 135 11.23 -5.10 -8.75
N ARG A 136 10.83 -6.33 -9.07
CA ARG A 136 11.23 -7.56 -8.35
C ARG A 136 10.75 -7.58 -6.90
N VAL A 137 9.58 -6.99 -6.64
CA VAL A 137 8.93 -7.07 -5.33
C VAL A 137 8.64 -8.53 -4.99
N PRO A 138 9.18 -9.09 -3.88
CA PRO A 138 9.02 -10.50 -3.54
C PRO A 138 7.56 -10.94 -3.39
N MET A 139 6.73 -10.07 -2.82
CA MET A 139 5.33 -10.35 -2.50
C MET A 139 4.45 -9.24 -3.13
N ALA A 140 3.96 -9.46 -4.35
CA ALA A 140 3.14 -8.50 -5.09
C ALA A 140 1.72 -9.03 -5.27
N PHE A 141 0.72 -8.20 -4.95
CA PHE A 141 -0.68 -8.62 -4.95
C PHE A 141 -1.63 -7.56 -5.48
N THR A 142 -2.77 -8.01 -6.00
CA THR A 142 -3.98 -7.20 -6.20
C THR A 142 -5.07 -7.73 -5.29
N PHE A 143 -5.62 -6.87 -4.43
CA PHE A 143 -6.71 -7.23 -3.51
C PHE A 143 -8.01 -6.61 -3.99
N GLU A 144 -9.00 -7.44 -4.26
CA GLU A 144 -10.38 -7.05 -4.51
C GLU A 144 -11.17 -7.23 -3.21
N ILE A 145 -11.42 -6.12 -2.52
CA ILE A 145 -11.78 -6.15 -1.09
C ILE A 145 -13.29 -6.19 -0.82
N TYR A 146 -14.10 -5.92 -1.84
CA TYR A 146 -15.55 -5.87 -1.74
C TYR A 146 -16.19 -5.90 -3.13
N GLY A 147 -17.29 -6.63 -3.27
CA GLY A 147 -18.18 -6.49 -4.41
C GLY A 147 -19.59 -6.99 -4.05
N ASP A 148 -20.61 -6.25 -4.46
CA ASP A 148 -22.01 -6.67 -4.31
C ASP A 148 -22.57 -7.19 -5.64
N SER A 149 -22.53 -8.51 -5.83
CA SER A 149 -23.06 -9.17 -7.03
C SER A 149 -24.59 -9.12 -7.13
N SER A 150 -25.29 -8.67 -6.08
CA SER A 150 -26.73 -8.44 -6.10
C SER A 150 -27.11 -7.01 -6.51
N ALA A 151 -26.12 -6.11 -6.63
CA ALA A 151 -26.36 -4.75 -7.09
C ALA A 151 -26.82 -4.74 -8.55
N SER A 152 -27.71 -3.79 -8.89
CA SER A 152 -28.09 -3.56 -10.28
C SER A 152 -26.88 -3.00 -11.04
N THR A 153 -26.75 -3.35 -12.32
CA THR A 153 -25.74 -2.74 -13.22
C THR A 153 -25.88 -1.22 -13.36
N LYS A 154 -27.02 -0.64 -12.92
CA LYS A 154 -27.24 0.81 -12.86
C LYS A 154 -26.83 1.45 -11.52
N ASP A 155 -26.53 0.64 -10.51
CA ASP A 155 -26.12 1.09 -9.18
C ASP A 155 -24.64 0.77 -8.95
N CYS A 156 -23.78 1.47 -9.70
CA CYS A 156 -22.34 1.30 -9.61
C CYS A 156 -21.83 1.56 -8.19
N PHE A 157 -22.40 2.54 -7.48
CA PHE A 157 -21.94 2.86 -6.13
C PHE A 157 -22.08 1.65 -5.21
N LYS A 158 -23.25 1.00 -5.18
CA LYS A 158 -23.47 -0.20 -4.38
C LYS A 158 -22.64 -1.39 -4.83
N MET A 159 -22.42 -1.55 -6.13
CA MET A 159 -21.61 -2.64 -6.68
C MET A 159 -20.18 -2.61 -6.12
N PHE A 160 -19.59 -1.42 -6.00
CA PHE A 160 -18.21 -1.21 -5.59
C PHE A 160 -18.03 -0.83 -4.12
N ASN A 161 -19.09 -0.46 -3.40
CA ASN A 161 -19.00 0.10 -2.05
C ASN A 161 -20.08 -0.44 -1.10
N PRO A 162 -19.72 -0.78 0.14
CA PRO A 162 -20.70 -1.05 1.19
C PRO A 162 -21.60 0.18 1.43
N VAL A 163 -22.91 0.01 1.26
CA VAL A 163 -23.89 1.10 1.44
C VAL A 163 -24.42 1.20 2.87
N ASP A 164 -24.37 0.11 3.63
CA ASP A 164 -24.75 0.09 5.04
C ASP A 164 -23.52 0.14 5.95
N HIS A 165 -23.70 0.81 7.08
CA HIS A 165 -22.62 1.10 8.02
C HIS A 165 -22.04 -0.15 8.70
N THR A 166 -22.82 -1.22 8.84
CA THR A 166 -22.35 -2.47 9.45
C THR A 166 -21.39 -3.18 8.51
N THR A 167 -21.76 -3.32 7.24
CA THR A 167 -20.90 -3.93 6.22
C THR A 167 -19.66 -3.08 5.98
N PHE A 168 -19.82 -1.76 5.90
CA PHE A 168 -18.69 -0.83 5.77
C PHE A 168 -17.65 -1.03 6.88
N LYS A 169 -18.09 -1.07 8.14
CA LYS A 169 -17.19 -1.30 9.28
C LYS A 169 -16.54 -2.68 9.26
N ARG A 170 -17.28 -3.72 8.88
CA ARG A 170 -16.74 -5.07 8.75
C ARG A 170 -15.62 -5.11 7.72
N VAL A 171 -15.89 -4.66 6.49
CA VAL A 171 -14.91 -4.61 5.39
C VAL A 171 -13.68 -3.81 5.80
N LEU A 172 -13.88 -2.62 6.38
CA LEU A 172 -12.76 -1.79 6.83
C LEU A 172 -11.93 -2.48 7.91
N ASN A 173 -12.57 -3.11 8.91
CA ASN A 173 -11.87 -3.78 10.00
C ASN A 173 -11.08 -5.00 9.51
N ASP A 174 -11.70 -5.85 8.69
CA ASP A 174 -11.07 -7.07 8.17
C ASP A 174 -9.84 -6.71 7.32
N TRP A 175 -9.98 -5.79 6.38
CA TRP A 175 -8.88 -5.43 5.48
C TRP A 175 -7.81 -4.55 6.14
N SER A 176 -8.17 -3.74 7.14
CA SER A 176 -7.16 -3.08 7.97
C SER A 176 -6.38 -4.08 8.81
N ALA A 177 -7.04 -5.11 9.34
CA ALA A 177 -6.40 -6.17 10.11
C ALA A 177 -5.48 -7.06 9.25
N ALA A 178 -5.83 -7.26 7.97
CA ALA A 178 -5.04 -8.01 7.01
C ALA A 178 -3.59 -7.51 6.91
N PHE A 179 -3.37 -6.19 6.91
CA PHE A 179 -2.01 -5.63 6.87
C PHE A 179 -1.17 -6.02 8.08
N PHE A 180 -1.74 -6.12 9.28
CA PHE A 180 -1.01 -6.60 10.45
C PHE A 180 -0.62 -8.09 10.31
N THR A 181 -1.50 -8.90 9.73
CA THR A 181 -1.17 -10.30 9.41
C THR A 181 -0.04 -10.38 8.40
N ILE A 182 -0.04 -9.54 7.35
CA ILE A 182 1.05 -9.45 6.37
C ILE A 182 2.36 -9.06 7.06
N PHE A 183 2.37 -8.01 7.87
CA PHE A 183 3.57 -7.57 8.60
C PHE A 183 4.13 -8.63 9.54
N LYS A 184 3.26 -9.47 10.10
CA LYS A 184 3.67 -10.59 10.95
C LYS A 184 4.26 -11.75 10.12
N LEU A 185 3.63 -12.11 9.01
CA LEU A 185 3.96 -13.36 8.29
C LEU A 185 5.08 -13.19 7.25
N VAL A 186 5.11 -12.07 6.53
CA VAL A 186 6.06 -11.87 5.42
C VAL A 186 7.52 -11.96 5.85
N PRO A 187 7.98 -11.36 6.97
CA PRO A 187 9.38 -11.46 7.38
C PRO A 187 9.85 -12.91 7.53
N HIS A 188 9.01 -13.80 8.06
CA HIS A 188 9.33 -15.22 8.19
C HIS A 188 9.41 -15.93 6.84
N GLN A 189 8.53 -15.59 5.89
CA GLN A 189 8.55 -16.18 4.56
C GLN A 189 9.77 -15.74 3.74
N LEU A 190 10.18 -14.47 3.88
CA LEU A 190 11.37 -13.95 3.22
C LEU A 190 12.67 -14.48 3.83
N ASP A 191 12.73 -14.68 5.15
CA ASP A 191 13.90 -15.28 5.81
C ASP A 191 14.12 -16.75 5.37
N VAL A 192 13.05 -17.50 5.13
CA VAL A 192 13.14 -18.85 4.52
C VAL A 192 13.73 -18.78 3.12
N HIS A 193 13.45 -17.73 2.33
CA HIS A 193 14.05 -17.55 1.02
C HIS A 193 15.56 -17.26 1.12
N SER A 194 15.97 -16.39 2.04
CA SER A 194 17.38 -16.12 2.33
C SER A 194 18.11 -17.39 2.77
N LYS A 195 17.53 -18.18 3.69
CA LYS A 195 18.12 -19.44 4.17
C LYS A 195 18.15 -20.54 3.11
N ALA A 196 17.14 -20.65 2.25
CA ALA A 196 17.13 -21.61 1.13
C ALA A 196 18.12 -21.22 0.02
N ALA A 197 18.31 -19.92 -0.24
CA ALA A 197 19.35 -19.43 -1.15
C ALA A 197 20.77 -19.61 -0.56
N LEU A 198 20.92 -19.41 0.76
CA LEU A 198 22.17 -19.61 1.50
C LEU A 198 22.54 -21.08 1.72
N ALA A 199 21.63 -22.03 1.57
CA ALA A 199 21.93 -23.46 1.62
C ALA A 199 22.86 -23.93 0.48
N ASN A 200 23.17 -23.07 -0.50
CA ASN A 200 24.15 -23.29 -1.56
C ASN A 200 25.53 -22.65 -1.30
N LEU A 201 25.76 -22.04 -0.14
CA LEU A 201 27.08 -21.50 0.21
C LEU A 201 27.44 -21.85 1.66
N ASP A 202 28.39 -22.77 1.81
CA ASP A 202 28.88 -23.22 3.11
C ASP A 202 29.48 -22.08 3.93
N LYS A 203 29.22 -22.19 5.25
CA LYS A 203 29.73 -21.38 6.37
C LYS A 203 29.14 -19.96 6.43
N TRP A 204 28.41 -19.64 7.50
CA TRP A 204 28.86 -18.81 8.63
C TRP A 204 27.74 -18.64 9.69
N VAL A 205 28.17 -18.78 10.95
CA VAL A 205 27.61 -18.53 12.30
C VAL A 205 26.10 -18.24 12.48
N SER A 206 25.50 -18.99 13.42
CA SER A 206 24.09 -18.91 13.84
C SER A 206 23.72 -17.56 14.48
N ILE A 207 22.57 -17.02 14.07
CA ILE A 207 21.98 -15.80 14.62
C ILE A 207 21.37 -16.00 16.02
N ASP A 208 21.21 -17.26 16.47
CA ASP A 208 20.73 -17.57 17.82
C ASP A 208 21.70 -17.04 18.88
N GLU A 209 23.01 -17.03 18.59
CA GLU A 209 24.05 -16.44 19.45
C GLU A 209 23.95 -14.89 19.51
N TYR A 210 23.34 -14.25 18.50
CA TYR A 210 23.13 -12.80 18.46
C TYR A 210 21.83 -12.38 19.18
N PHE A 211 20.77 -13.21 19.12
CA PHE A 211 19.49 -12.92 19.75
C PHE A 211 19.46 -13.22 21.26
N ASP A 212 20.20 -14.22 21.74
CA ASP A 212 20.31 -14.48 23.19
C ASP A 212 20.97 -13.32 23.96
N GLY A 213 21.82 -12.52 23.29
CA GLY A 213 22.38 -11.29 23.86
C GLY A 213 21.44 -10.08 23.83
N TYR A 214 20.49 -10.03 22.89
CA TYR A 214 19.66 -8.84 22.63
C TYR A 214 18.28 -8.88 23.32
N LEU A 215 17.82 -10.07 23.72
CA LEU A 215 16.56 -10.26 24.46
C LEU A 215 16.71 -10.10 25.99
N MET A 216 17.93 -9.87 26.49
CA MET A 216 18.15 -9.51 27.89
C MET A 216 17.90 -8.01 28.11
N GLY A 217 16.76 -7.74 28.78
CA GLY A 217 16.20 -6.44 29.16
C GLY A 217 17.14 -5.23 29.19
N ARG A 218 16.86 -4.23 28.35
CA ARG A 218 17.47 -2.90 28.48
C ARG A 218 16.75 -2.11 29.58
N ARG A 219 17.55 -1.44 30.42
CA ARG A 219 17.06 -0.47 31.40
C ARG A 219 16.66 0.82 30.66
N ASN A 220 15.45 1.31 30.87
CA ASN A 220 15.09 2.67 30.41
C ASN A 220 15.89 3.72 31.23
N ARG A 221 15.81 5.01 30.86
CA ARG A 221 16.51 6.13 31.55
C ARG A 221 16.23 6.27 33.05
N TYR A 222 15.19 5.63 33.57
CA TYR A 222 14.78 5.55 34.97
C TYR A 222 15.16 4.21 35.63
N GLY A 223 15.99 3.38 34.99
CA GLY A 223 16.60 2.20 35.59
C GLY A 223 15.73 0.94 35.66
N LYS A 224 14.54 0.95 35.05
CA LYS A 224 13.60 -0.20 35.03
C LYS A 224 13.87 -1.09 33.82
N THR A 225 13.99 -2.40 34.05
CA THR A 225 14.19 -3.42 33.01
C THR A 225 12.88 -3.66 32.28
N MET A 226 12.85 -3.45 30.97
CA MET A 226 11.62 -3.57 30.14
C MET A 226 11.93 -4.27 28.82
N GLU A 227 10.91 -4.88 28.22
CA GLU A 227 11.01 -5.52 26.90
C GLU A 227 11.26 -4.46 25.80
N VAL A 228 12.00 -4.82 24.76
CA VAL A 228 12.46 -3.89 23.71
C VAL A 228 11.30 -3.18 23.00
N LEU A 229 10.16 -3.86 22.80
CA LEU A 229 8.93 -3.30 22.24
C LEU A 229 8.32 -2.22 23.14
N GLU A 230 8.38 -2.41 24.45
CA GLU A 230 7.84 -1.48 25.43
C GLU A 230 8.70 -0.21 25.51
N VAL A 231 10.03 -0.36 25.43
CA VAL A 231 10.97 0.76 25.31
C VAL A 231 10.73 1.54 24.01
N GLY A 232 10.55 0.86 22.88
CA GLY A 232 10.28 1.49 21.59
C GLY A 232 9.00 2.34 21.60
N MET A 233 7.91 1.81 22.16
CA MET A 233 6.66 2.57 22.30
C MET A 233 6.78 3.75 23.27
N GLN A 234 7.57 3.61 24.34
CA GLN A 234 7.81 4.70 25.30
C GLN A 234 8.61 5.85 24.67
N GLU A 235 9.64 5.53 23.88
CA GLU A 235 10.44 6.54 23.16
C GLU A 235 9.59 7.26 22.10
N ILE A 236 8.78 6.54 21.31
CA ILE A 236 7.86 7.16 20.32
C ILE A 236 6.89 8.14 20.98
N ARG A 237 6.31 7.78 22.13
CA ARG A 237 5.44 8.70 22.89
C ARG A 237 6.18 9.94 23.37
N THR A 238 7.44 9.80 23.73
CA THR A 238 8.29 10.93 24.18
C THR A 238 8.62 11.86 23.02
N TYR A 239 9.01 11.31 21.86
CA TYR A 239 9.24 12.09 20.64
C TYR A 239 7.98 12.82 20.18
N PHE A 240 6.82 12.17 20.23
CA PHE A 240 5.56 12.80 19.87
C PHE A 240 5.22 13.99 20.80
N ARG A 241 5.44 13.86 22.11
CA ARG A 241 5.25 14.95 23.07
C ARG A 241 6.19 16.13 22.82
N LEU A 242 7.46 15.86 22.52
CA LEU A 242 8.45 16.88 22.19
C LEU A 242 8.14 17.58 20.86
N PHE A 243 7.69 16.82 19.86
CA PHE A 243 7.23 17.37 18.59
C PHE A 243 6.04 18.31 18.78
N LEU A 244 5.03 17.90 19.55
CA LEU A 244 3.87 18.73 19.88
C LEU A 244 4.28 20.02 20.61
N LEU A 245 5.17 19.91 21.60
CA LEU A 245 5.73 21.05 22.33
C LEU A 245 6.47 22.02 21.39
N SER A 246 7.31 21.49 20.49
CA SER A 246 8.04 22.31 19.52
C SER A 246 7.11 23.04 18.55
N SER A 247 6.01 22.38 18.13
CA SER A 247 5.00 22.96 17.24
C SER A 247 4.23 24.09 17.92
N VAL A 248 3.88 23.91 19.20
CA VAL A 248 3.23 24.95 20.01
C VAL A 248 4.17 26.15 20.24
N LEU A 249 5.44 25.90 20.56
CA LEU A 249 6.44 26.97 20.74
C LEU A 249 6.68 27.76 19.44
N LEU A 250 6.73 27.09 18.29
CA LEU A 250 6.80 27.74 16.99
C LEU A 250 5.56 28.62 16.74
N LEU A 251 4.37 28.12 17.05
CA LEU A 251 3.13 28.90 16.92
C LEU A 251 3.17 30.18 17.77
N PHE A 252 3.63 30.08 19.03
CA PHE A 252 3.81 31.24 19.90
C PHE A 252 4.84 32.23 19.37
N MET A 253 5.96 31.77 18.82
CA MET A 253 6.99 32.65 18.21
C MET A 253 6.46 33.40 16.97
N PHE A 254 5.61 32.77 16.16
CA PHE A 254 4.97 33.44 15.02
C PHE A 254 3.88 34.42 15.47
N CYS A 255 3.06 34.07 16.46
CA CYS A 255 2.00 34.94 16.96
C CYS A 255 2.54 36.17 17.73
N SER A 256 3.69 36.07 18.41
CA SER A 256 4.28 37.19 19.15
C SER A 256 5.09 38.16 18.29
N ARG A 257 5.43 37.81 17.04
CA ARG A 257 6.06 38.74 16.07
C ARG A 257 5.07 39.62 15.30
N VAL A 258 3.76 39.34 15.35
CA VAL A 258 2.73 40.08 14.57
C VAL A 258 2.21 41.34 15.29
N ALA A 259 2.57 41.56 16.56
CA ALA A 259 2.22 42.79 17.27
C ALA A 259 3.26 43.92 17.04
N LYS A 260 3.31 44.50 15.84
CA LYS A 260 3.88 45.85 15.64
C LYS A 260 2.75 46.86 15.44
N SER A 261 2.47 47.55 16.54
CA SER A 261 1.69 48.78 16.73
C SER A 261 1.55 49.67 15.49
N GLY A 262 0.31 49.93 15.07
CA GLY A 262 -0.04 51.11 14.30
C GLY A 262 -0.07 52.34 15.23
N ARG A 263 0.88 53.25 15.06
CA ARG A 263 0.87 54.59 15.69
C ARG A 263 0.38 55.62 14.66
N GLN A 264 -0.65 56.38 15.05
CA GLN A 264 -1.23 57.50 14.30
C GLN A 264 -0.20 58.60 14.02
N ILE A 265 -0.20 59.12 12.80
CA ILE A 265 0.58 60.30 12.39
C ILE A 265 -0.28 61.54 12.68
N VAL A 266 0.19 62.41 13.59
CA VAL A 266 -0.40 63.75 13.85
C VAL A 266 0.25 64.75 12.90
N SER A 267 -0.59 65.52 12.20
CA SER A 267 -0.24 66.58 11.26
C SER A 267 0.27 67.84 11.97
N ALA A 268 1.36 68.43 11.49
CA ALA A 268 1.89 69.71 11.96
C ALA A 268 1.29 70.90 11.18
N ILE A 269 0.88 71.94 11.91
CA ILE A 269 0.37 73.23 11.40
C ILE A 269 1.55 74.14 11.04
N PRO A 270 1.50 74.91 9.94
CA PRO A 270 2.59 75.81 9.55
C PRO A 270 2.46 77.21 10.18
N LEU A 271 3.62 77.83 10.46
CA LEU A 271 3.82 79.27 10.71
C LEU A 271 4.24 79.95 9.39
#